data_AF-A0A0W8CE35-F1
#
_entry.id   AF-A0A0W8CE35-F1
#
_cell.length_a   1.000
_cell.length_b   1.000
_cell.length_c   1.000
_cell.angle_alpha   90.00
_cell.angle_beta   90.00
_cell.angle_gamma   90.00
#
_symmetry.space_group_name_H-M   'P 1'
#
loop_
_entity.id
_entity.type
_entity.pdbx_description
1 polymer ?
#
loop_
_entity_poly.entity_id
_entity_poly.type
_entity_poly.pdbx_seq_one_letter_code
_entity_poly.pdbx_strand_id
1 'polypeptide(L)'
;MIQKALSYPELQPLTDSDVRVAYTCKLIRRSIVNYAAFEAYFQSNKDSASVWSAITPLDWILAAEMEAATLHIANLALVESQSESLVSSYMVVFRRLAEKKLKSFKFQMMAIEAPKAKDENETIHRRVERTLDQFSEQGKICL
;
A
#
# COMPACT_ATOMS: atom_id res chain seq x y z
N MET A 1 1.11 3.83 -28.36
CA MET A 1 1.53 3.56 -26.97
C MET A 1 2.59 4.57 -26.56
N ILE A 2 2.54 5.04 -25.30
CA ILE A 2 3.44 6.08 -24.79
C ILE A 2 4.92 5.64 -24.80
N GLN A 3 5.21 4.34 -24.61
CA GLN A 3 6.59 3.85 -24.70
C GLN A 3 7.18 4.05 -26.10
N LYS A 4 6.42 3.74 -27.15
CA LYS A 4 6.83 3.96 -28.54
C LYS A 4 7.04 5.44 -28.88
N ALA A 5 6.20 6.33 -28.34
CA ALA A 5 6.35 7.77 -28.52
C ALA A 5 7.57 8.35 -27.79
N LEU A 6 8.04 7.69 -26.73
CA LEU A 6 9.19 8.09 -25.92
C LEU A 6 10.45 7.25 -26.18
N SER A 7 10.44 6.37 -27.19
CA SER A 7 11.53 5.43 -27.51
C SER A 7 11.92 4.47 -26.37
N TYR A 8 10.97 4.11 -25.51
CA TYR A 8 11.15 3.08 -24.48
C TYR A 8 10.72 1.68 -24.95
N PRO A 9 11.25 0.60 -24.35
CA PRO A 9 10.79 -0.76 -24.62
C PRO A 9 9.29 -0.92 -24.37
N GLU A 10 8.59 -1.61 -25.28
CA GLU A 10 7.20 -2.00 -25.07
C GLU A 10 7.13 -3.08 -23.99
N LEU A 11 6.45 -2.78 -22.89
CA LEU A 11 6.28 -3.72 -21.78
C LEU A 11 5.21 -4.74 -22.14
N GLN A 12 5.42 -6.00 -21.76
CA GLN A 12 4.41 -7.04 -21.93
C GLN A 12 3.19 -6.78 -21.02
N PRO A 13 2.00 -7.29 -21.38
CA PRO A 13 0.84 -7.28 -20.51
C PRO A 13 1.16 -7.96 -19.18
N LEU A 14 0.51 -7.51 -18.10
CA LEU A 14 0.62 -8.18 -16.80
C LEU A 14 0.14 -9.64 -16.94
N THR A 15 0.90 -10.58 -16.39
CA THR A 15 0.64 -12.03 -16.39
C THR A 15 0.53 -12.54 -14.96
N ASP A 16 0.05 -13.76 -14.76
CA ASP A 16 -0.14 -14.35 -13.42
C ASP A 16 1.17 -14.43 -12.57
N SER A 17 2.35 -14.28 -13.19
CA SER A 17 3.61 -14.12 -12.44
C SER A 17 3.72 -12.78 -11.66
N ASP A 18 2.84 -11.83 -11.95
CA ASP A 18 2.61 -10.59 -11.20
C ASP A 18 1.91 -10.82 -9.84
N VAL A 19 1.51 -12.07 -9.55
CA VAL A 19 1.10 -12.53 -8.21
C VAL A 19 2.14 -12.19 -7.15
N ARG A 20 3.42 -12.05 -7.49
CA ARG A 20 4.48 -11.66 -6.53
C ARG A 20 4.29 -10.27 -5.93
N VAL A 21 3.84 -9.28 -6.72
CA VAL A 21 3.56 -7.93 -6.19
C VAL A 21 2.30 -7.96 -5.33
N ALA A 22 1.25 -8.65 -5.80
CA ALA A 22 0.03 -8.85 -5.02
C ALA A 22 0.30 -9.58 -3.69
N TYR A 23 1.24 -10.53 -3.69
CA TYR A 23 1.67 -11.27 -2.51
C TYR A 23 2.36 -10.36 -1.49
N THR A 24 3.27 -9.48 -1.91
CA THR A 24 3.93 -8.52 -1.01
C THR A 24 2.92 -7.56 -0.38
N CYS A 25 1.99 -6.99 -1.17
CA CYS A 25 0.94 -6.13 -0.63
C CYS A 25 0.05 -6.88 0.36
N LYS A 26 -0.28 -8.15 0.06
CA LYS A 26 -1.05 -9.01 0.97
C LYS A 26 -0.30 -9.31 2.26
N LEU A 27 1.00 -9.55 2.19
CA LEU A 27 1.85 -9.75 3.36
C LEU A 27 1.87 -8.51 4.25
N ILE A 28 2.07 -7.31 3.68
CA ILE A 28 2.04 -6.04 4.43
C ILE A 28 0.69 -5.87 5.15
N ARG A 29 -0.43 -6.06 4.43
CA ARG A 29 -1.78 -5.97 5.03
C ARG A 29 -1.93 -6.92 6.21
N ARG A 30 -1.54 -8.19 6.03
CA ARG A 30 -1.61 -9.20 7.10
C ARG A 30 -0.71 -8.85 8.27
N SER A 31 0.48 -8.30 8.03
CA SER A 31 1.36 -7.86 9.10
C SER A 31 0.73 -6.73 9.93
N ILE A 32 0.05 -5.78 9.28
CA ILE A 32 -0.65 -4.69 9.98
C ILE A 32 -1.82 -5.23 10.82
N VAL A 33 -2.65 -6.12 10.26
CA VAL A 33 -3.75 -6.78 11.01
C VAL A 33 -3.22 -7.51 12.23
N ASN A 34 -2.07 -8.18 12.10
CA ASN A 34 -1.46 -8.96 13.17
C ASN A 34 -0.51 -8.13 14.06
N TYR A 35 -0.46 -6.80 13.93
CA TYR A 35 0.46 -5.94 14.67
C TYR A 35 0.44 -6.23 16.18
N ALA A 36 -0.74 -6.21 16.81
CA ALA A 36 -0.89 -6.43 18.24
C ALA A 36 -0.51 -7.86 18.68
N ALA A 37 -0.72 -8.85 17.81
CA ALA A 37 -0.33 -10.23 18.08
C ALA A 37 1.20 -10.39 18.01
N PHE A 38 1.85 -9.74 17.05
CA PHE A 38 3.30 -9.70 16.96
C PHE A 38 3.89 -8.98 18.17
N GLU A 39 3.35 -7.83 18.55
CA GLU A 39 3.78 -7.07 19.73
C GLU A 39 3.73 -7.96 20.98
N ALA A 40 2.59 -8.59 21.26
CA ALA A 40 2.43 -9.47 22.41
C ALA A 40 3.41 -10.67 22.38
N TYR A 41 3.56 -11.32 21.22
CA TYR A 41 4.47 -12.45 21.06
C TYR A 41 5.92 -12.07 21.34
N PHE A 42 6.44 -11.05 20.67
CA PHE A 42 7.84 -10.67 20.78
C PHE A 42 8.18 -9.98 22.11
N GLN A 43 7.23 -9.29 22.75
CA GLN A 43 7.43 -8.76 24.09
C GLN A 43 7.43 -9.85 25.17
N SER A 44 6.67 -10.93 24.98
CA SER A 44 6.61 -12.05 25.92
C SER A 44 7.86 -12.95 25.88
N ASN A 45 8.62 -12.92 24.78
CA ASN A 45 9.76 -13.79 24.56
C ASN A 45 11.08 -12.99 24.62
N LYS A 46 11.82 -13.13 25.73
CA LYS A 46 13.02 -12.35 26.04
C LYS A 46 14.13 -12.46 24.98
N ASP A 47 14.22 -13.60 24.28
CA ASP A 47 15.23 -13.83 23.25
C ASP A 47 14.89 -13.17 21.91
N SER A 48 13.65 -12.72 21.73
CA SER A 48 13.16 -12.13 20.47
C SER A 48 12.64 -10.69 20.62
N ALA A 49 12.67 -10.11 21.82
CA ALA A 49 12.32 -8.71 22.05
C ALA A 49 13.19 -7.73 21.22
N SER A 50 14.47 -8.09 20.99
CA SER A 50 15.39 -7.32 20.14
C SER A 50 14.91 -7.27 18.68
N VAL A 51 14.30 -8.35 18.18
CA VAL A 51 13.74 -8.45 16.82
C VAL A 51 12.56 -7.48 16.66
N TRP A 52 11.69 -7.38 17.65
CA TRP A 52 10.59 -6.41 17.63
C TRP A 52 11.11 -4.97 17.67
N SER A 53 12.10 -4.69 18.53
CA SER A 53 12.67 -3.34 18.63
C SER A 53 13.41 -2.87 17.38
N ALA A 54 13.78 -3.79 16.47
CA ALA A 54 14.39 -3.45 15.18
C ALA A 54 13.40 -2.83 14.20
N ILE A 55 12.09 -3.03 14.39
CA ILE A 55 11.02 -2.39 13.62
C ILE A 55 10.38 -1.34 14.52
N THR A 56 10.69 -0.08 14.28
CA THR A 56 10.19 1.02 15.10
C THR A 56 8.71 1.27 14.84
N PRO A 57 8.00 1.98 15.75
CA PRO A 57 6.63 2.41 15.49
C PRO A 57 6.48 3.23 14.19
N LEU A 58 7.52 3.98 13.80
CA LEU A 58 7.53 4.74 12.55
C LEU A 58 7.60 3.83 11.32
N ASP A 59 8.31 2.70 11.41
CA ASP A 59 8.38 1.72 10.31
C ASP A 59 7.01 1.04 10.09
N TRP A 60 6.26 0.79 11.16
CA TRP A 60 4.88 0.29 11.07
C TRP A 60 3.93 1.32 10.43
N ILE A 61 4.07 2.60 10.78
CA ILE A 61 3.34 3.69 10.13
C ILE A 61 3.68 3.74 8.64
N LEU A 62 4.98 3.68 8.30
CA LEU A 62 5.44 3.69 6.91
C LEU A 62 4.87 2.49 6.13
N ALA A 63 4.81 1.30 6.73
CA ALA A 63 4.19 0.14 6.10
C ALA A 63 2.70 0.36 5.78
N ALA A 64 1.96 0.98 6.69
CA ALA A 64 0.55 1.33 6.47
C ALA A 64 0.38 2.43 5.39
N GLU A 65 1.29 3.40 5.34
CA GLU A 65 1.32 4.45 4.31
C GLU A 65 1.62 3.88 2.93
N MET A 66 2.60 2.97 2.81
CA MET A 66 2.92 2.27 1.56
C MET A 66 1.74 1.42 1.07
N GLU A 67 1.04 0.74 1.96
CA GLU A 67 -0.17 -0.01 1.63
C GLU A 67 -1.28 0.91 1.11
N ALA A 68 -1.50 2.05 1.78
CA ALA A 68 -2.51 3.01 1.39
C ALA A 68 -2.22 3.65 0.02
N ALA A 69 -0.95 3.98 -0.24
CA ALA A 69 -0.47 4.52 -1.51
C ALA A 69 -0.69 3.53 -2.66
N THR A 70 -0.26 2.27 -2.48
CA THR A 70 -0.41 1.22 -3.49
C THR A 70 -1.87 0.85 -3.73
N LEU A 71 -2.70 0.81 -2.68
CA LEU A 71 -4.15 0.63 -2.82
C LEU A 71 -4.80 1.78 -3.61
N HIS A 72 -4.39 3.02 -3.35
CA HIS A 72 -4.92 4.18 -4.06
C HIS A 72 -4.59 4.12 -5.56
N ILE A 73 -3.34 3.82 -5.91
CA ILE A 73 -2.92 3.64 -7.31
C ILE A 73 -3.70 2.50 -7.97
N ALA A 74 -3.90 1.37 -7.27
CA ALA A 74 -4.68 0.25 -7.78
C ALA A 74 -6.14 0.62 -8.05
N ASN A 75 -6.76 1.42 -7.17
CA ASN A 75 -8.14 1.88 -7.37
C ASN A 75 -8.24 2.86 -8.55
N LEU A 76 -7.30 3.80 -8.69
CA LEU A 76 -7.25 4.69 -9.85
C LEU A 76 -7.10 3.89 -11.16
N ALA A 77 -6.18 2.92 -11.17
CA ALA A 77 -5.98 2.04 -12.30
C ALA A 77 -7.24 1.23 -12.64
N LEU A 78 -7.96 0.72 -11.63
CA LEU A 78 -9.20 -0.01 -11.82
C LEU A 78 -10.26 0.87 -12.48
N VAL A 79 -10.55 2.05 -11.91
CA VAL A 79 -11.55 3.00 -12.44
C VAL A 79 -11.27 3.35 -13.90
N GLU A 80 -10.00 3.56 -14.23
CA GLU A 80 -9.57 3.99 -15.56
C GLU A 80 -9.43 2.82 -16.55
N SER A 81 -9.13 1.61 -16.07
CA SER A 81 -9.22 0.40 -16.91
C SER A 81 -10.66 0.05 -17.27
N GLN A 82 -11.60 0.35 -16.37
CA GLN A 82 -13.04 0.17 -16.58
C GLN A 82 -13.66 1.25 -17.48
N SER A 83 -12.97 2.38 -17.71
CA SER A 83 -13.42 3.45 -18.61
C SER A 83 -13.11 3.19 -20.09
N GLU A 84 -12.77 1.95 -20.46
CA GLU A 84 -12.44 1.42 -21.81
C GLU A 84 -11.30 2.13 -22.56
N SER A 85 -10.70 3.19 -22.03
CA SER A 85 -9.83 4.09 -22.81
C SER A 85 -8.32 4.02 -22.54
N LEU A 86 -7.84 3.18 -21.61
CA LEU A 86 -6.45 3.26 -21.14
C LEU A 86 -5.68 1.92 -21.16
N VAL A 87 -4.60 1.90 -21.96
CA VAL A 87 -3.59 0.83 -22.00
C VAL A 87 -2.75 0.87 -20.71
N SER A 88 -2.35 -0.27 -20.13
CA SER A 88 -1.59 -0.33 -18.86
C SER A 88 -0.31 0.52 -18.85
N SER A 89 0.27 0.83 -20.01
CA SER A 89 1.38 1.77 -20.17
C SER A 89 1.10 3.18 -19.62
N TYR A 90 -0.17 3.56 -19.48
CA TYR A 90 -0.58 4.84 -18.89
C TYR A 90 -0.65 4.80 -17.36
N MET A 91 -0.35 3.68 -16.70
CA MET A 91 -0.29 3.61 -15.23
C MET A 91 0.71 4.63 -14.63
N VAL A 92 1.82 4.91 -15.32
CA VAL A 92 2.77 5.98 -14.96
C VAL A 92 2.11 7.37 -15.01
N VAL A 93 1.09 7.56 -15.86
CA VAL A 93 0.30 8.79 -15.94
C VAL A 93 -0.66 8.92 -14.76
N PHE A 94 -1.11 7.82 -14.13
CA PHE A 94 -1.88 7.90 -12.88
C PHE A 94 -1.07 8.47 -11.74
N ARG A 95 0.24 8.24 -11.67
CA ARG A 95 1.11 8.95 -10.73
C ARG A 95 1.11 10.46 -10.98
N ARG A 96 1.11 10.89 -12.24
CA ARG A 96 1.08 12.32 -12.60
C ARG A 96 -0.30 12.98 -12.42
N LEU A 97 -1.38 12.22 -12.61
CA LEU A 97 -2.76 12.61 -12.28
C LEU A 97 -2.97 12.68 -10.77
N ALA A 98 -2.40 11.72 -10.03
CA ALA A 98 -2.31 11.73 -8.59
C ALA A 98 -1.54 12.99 -8.15
N GLU A 99 -0.34 13.26 -8.69
CA GLU A 99 0.48 14.44 -8.39
C GLU A 99 -0.25 15.77 -8.58
N LYS A 100 -0.97 15.95 -9.69
CA LYS A 100 -1.71 17.21 -9.96
C LYS A 100 -2.88 17.45 -9.00
N LYS A 101 -3.34 16.42 -8.29
CA LYS A 101 -4.47 16.49 -7.34
C LYS A 101 -4.11 15.93 -5.96
N LEU A 102 -2.81 15.74 -5.65
CA LEU A 102 -2.28 15.06 -4.46
C LEU A 102 -2.85 15.60 -3.14
N LYS A 103 -3.10 16.92 -3.09
CA LYS A 103 -3.69 17.59 -1.91
C LYS A 103 -5.20 17.33 -1.72
N SER A 104 -5.90 16.84 -2.73
CA SER A 104 -7.34 16.54 -2.70
C SER A 104 -7.63 15.05 -2.49
N PHE A 105 -6.61 14.20 -2.55
CA PHE A 105 -6.81 12.76 -2.41
C PHE A 105 -6.90 12.34 -0.95
N LYS A 106 -7.81 11.39 -0.75
CA LYS A 106 -8.07 10.71 0.51
C LYS A 106 -7.56 9.28 0.39
N PHE A 107 -6.64 8.91 1.26
CA PHE A 107 -6.04 7.59 1.34
C PHE A 107 -6.74 6.79 2.43
N GLN A 108 -7.08 5.54 2.13
CA GLN A 108 -7.71 4.63 3.09
C GLN A 108 -6.62 3.79 3.76
N MET A 109 -6.02 4.34 4.81
CA MET A 109 -4.90 3.72 5.51
C MET A 109 -5.37 2.69 6.53
N MET A 110 -4.72 1.52 6.62
CA MET A 110 -5.04 0.54 7.65
C MET A 110 -4.72 1.09 9.05
N ALA A 111 -5.62 0.88 10.00
CA ALA A 111 -5.38 1.21 11.40
C ALA A 111 -4.36 0.22 12.00
N ILE A 112 -3.32 0.75 12.66
CA ILE A 112 -2.38 -0.05 13.45
C ILE A 112 -3.00 -0.25 14.83
N GLU A 113 -3.91 -1.21 14.92
CA GLU A 113 -4.64 -1.56 16.13
C GLU A 113 -4.91 -3.07 16.19
N ALA A 114 -5.26 -3.57 17.36
CA ALA A 114 -5.71 -4.95 17.50
C ALA A 114 -7.04 -5.16 16.78
N PRO A 115 -7.25 -6.32 16.13
CA PRO A 115 -8.54 -6.70 15.61
C PRO A 115 -9.63 -6.67 16.69
N LYS A 116 -10.79 -6.12 16.35
CA LYS A 116 -11.98 -5.99 17.21
C LYS A 116 -12.88 -7.21 17.15
N ALA A 117 -12.79 -8.01 16.09
CA ALA A 117 -13.55 -9.24 15.91
C ALA A 117 -12.65 -10.43 15.55
N LYS A 118 -13.10 -11.64 15.87
CA LYS A 118 -12.32 -12.88 15.63
C LYS A 118 -12.19 -13.25 14.15
N ASP A 119 -13.15 -12.81 13.33
CA ASP A 119 -13.21 -13.03 11.89
C ASP A 119 -12.57 -11.90 11.07
N GLU A 120 -12.06 -10.86 11.75
CA GLU A 120 -11.39 -9.73 11.12
C GLU A 120 -10.15 -10.18 10.33
N ASN A 121 -10.04 -9.69 9.10
CA ASN A 121 -9.01 -10.06 8.14
C ASN A 121 -8.62 -8.85 7.28
N GLU A 122 -7.65 -9.01 6.37
CA GLU A 122 -7.09 -7.91 5.57
C GLU A 122 -8.11 -7.10 4.75
N THR A 123 -9.30 -7.64 4.48
CA THR A 123 -10.34 -6.97 3.69
C THR A 123 -11.31 -6.15 4.53
N ILE A 124 -11.55 -6.56 5.77
CA ILE A 124 -12.52 -5.92 6.67
C ILE A 124 -11.87 -5.14 7.80
N HIS A 125 -10.56 -5.28 7.98
CA HIS A 125 -9.81 -4.54 9.00
C HIS A 125 -10.03 -3.04 8.87
N ARG A 126 -10.18 -2.36 10.02
CA ARG A 126 -10.49 -0.93 10.03
C ARG A 126 -9.49 -0.12 9.20
N ARG A 127 -10.03 0.74 8.34
CA ARG A 127 -9.28 1.78 7.63
C ARG A 127 -9.66 3.16 8.14
N VAL A 128 -8.69 4.06 8.13
CA VAL A 128 -8.84 5.45 8.52
C VAL A 128 -8.45 6.32 7.34
N GLU A 129 -9.33 7.27 7.02
CA GLU A 129 -9.04 8.24 5.98
C GLU A 129 -7.89 9.15 6.40
N ARG A 130 -6.95 9.34 5.48
CA ARG A 130 -5.79 10.22 5.62
C ARG A 130 -5.65 11.11 4.40
N THR A 131 -5.26 12.36 4.61
CA THR A 131 -4.80 13.27 3.57
C THR A 131 -3.27 13.23 3.48
N LEU A 132 -2.72 13.70 2.35
CA LEU A 132 -1.28 13.65 2.11
C LEU A 132 -0.43 14.39 3.17
N ASP A 133 -0.95 15.50 3.71
CA ASP A 133 -0.28 16.26 4.78
C ASP A 133 -0.16 15.46 6.08
N GLN A 134 -0.98 14.42 6.26
CA GLN A 134 -0.96 13.54 7.42
C GLN A 134 -0.02 12.34 7.25
N PHE A 135 0.61 12.18 6.08
CA PHE A 135 1.67 11.19 5.87
C PHE A 135 2.99 11.69 6.44
N SER A 136 3.83 10.75 6.87
CA SER A 136 5.24 10.99 7.18
C SER A 136 6.01 11.47 5.95
N GLU A 137 7.16 12.09 6.15
CA GLU A 137 8.02 12.51 5.03
C GLU A 137 8.45 11.29 4.18
N GLN A 138 8.73 10.16 4.83
CA GLN A 138 9.03 8.90 4.17
C GLN A 138 7.84 8.37 3.37
N GLY A 139 6.63 8.41 3.94
CA GLY A 139 5.40 7.99 3.26
C GLY A 139 5.09 8.84 2.03
N LYS A 140 5.34 10.15 2.09
CA LYS A 140 5.20 11.05 0.93
C LYS A 140 6.14 10.69 -0.22
N ILE A 141 7.34 10.18 0.07
CA ILE A 141 8.29 9.72 -0.96
C ILE A 141 7.77 8.49 -1.71
N CYS A 142 6.92 7.68 -1.08
CA CYS A 142 6.35 6.47 -1.68
C CYS A 142 5.22 6.74 -2.70
N LEU A 143 4.76 7.99 -2.84
CA LEU A 143 3.74 8.43 -3.80
C LEU A 143 4.36 9.00 -5.08
#